data_AF-A0A3C1UG65-F1
#
_entry.id   AF-A0A3C1UG65-F1
#
_cell.length_a   1.000
_cell.length_b   1.000
_cell.length_c   1.000
_cell.angle_alpha   90.00
_cell.angle_beta   90.00
_cell.angle_gamma   90.00
#
_symmetry.space_group_name_H-M   'P 1'
#
loop_
_entity.id
_entity.type
_entity.pdbx_description
1 polymer ?
#
loop_
_entity_poly.entity_id
_entity_poly.type
_entity_poly.pdbx_seq_one_letter_code
_entity_poly.pdbx_strand_id
1 'polypeptide(L)'
;MKKYLLLLFFAALLASCGKEEQKVKVGGALKMVGKALADGYSCDSTHYYYNGDTIEVAQPSTFKVLGGGYAKDGYSAYYKGKEVQGAQGASFRWVAGDTAADVMDTYIKGEQQPLKPKKQ
;
A
#
# COMPACT_ATOMS: atom_id res chain seq x y z
N MET A 1 -30.99 -12.68 -31.39
CA MET A 1 -29.73 -12.17 -31.94
C MET A 1 -28.83 -11.77 -30.79
N LYS A 2 -27.67 -12.43 -30.65
CA LYS A 2 -26.63 -12.12 -29.67
C LYS A 2 -25.87 -10.85 -30.10
N LYS A 3 -25.70 -9.86 -29.21
CA LYS A 3 -24.67 -8.80 -29.24
C LYS A 3 -24.78 -7.98 -27.94
N TYR A 4 -23.65 -7.42 -27.47
CA TYR A 4 -23.37 -6.79 -26.17
C TYR A 4 -23.15 -7.83 -25.03
N LEU A 5 -22.02 -8.52 -24.83
CA LEU A 5 -20.59 -8.28 -24.99
C LEU A 5 -20.05 -6.93 -24.48
N LEU A 6 -19.50 -7.01 -23.26
CA LEU A 6 -18.44 -6.23 -22.65
C LEU A 6 -18.73 -4.78 -22.22
N LEU A 7 -18.11 -4.46 -21.07
CA LEU A 7 -17.88 -3.14 -20.47
C LEU A 7 -18.97 -2.57 -19.57
N LEU A 8 -19.30 -3.25 -18.45
CA LEU A 8 -19.71 -2.57 -17.21
C LEU A 8 -19.23 -3.33 -15.95
N PHE A 9 -17.93 -3.66 -15.90
CA PHE A 9 -17.25 -4.04 -14.65
C PHE A 9 -16.26 -2.94 -14.19
N PHE A 10 -16.58 -1.67 -14.45
CA PHE A 10 -15.76 -0.53 -14.03
C PHE A 10 -16.48 0.32 -12.97
N ALA A 11 -17.02 -0.34 -11.95
CA ALA A 11 -17.49 0.31 -10.74
C ALA A 11 -17.18 -0.56 -9.51
N ALA A 12 -15.95 -1.08 -9.43
CA ALA A 12 -15.45 -1.66 -8.19
C ALA A 12 -15.04 -0.52 -7.25
N LEU A 13 -16.02 -0.02 -6.51
CA LEU A 13 -15.91 0.41 -5.11
C LEU A 13 -14.57 1.04 -4.72
N LEU A 14 -14.38 2.32 -5.03
CA LEU A 14 -13.30 3.13 -4.47
C LEU A 14 -13.53 3.35 -2.97
N ALA A 15 -13.16 2.35 -2.17
CA ALA A 15 -12.81 2.55 -0.77
C ALA A 15 -11.29 2.66 -0.67
N SER A 16 -10.72 3.60 -1.43
CA SER A 16 -9.37 4.12 -1.16
C SER A 16 -9.47 4.98 0.09
N CYS A 17 -8.54 4.75 1.03
CA CYS A 17 -8.35 5.48 2.27
C CYS A 17 -9.62 5.94 3.01
N GLY A 18 -10.09 5.07 3.92
CA GLY A 18 -11.38 5.18 4.60
C GLY A 18 -11.79 6.57 5.12
N LYS A 19 -13.02 6.96 4.74
CA LYS A 19 -14.03 7.73 5.49
C LYS A 19 -13.49 8.74 6.52
N GLU A 20 -12.72 9.72 6.08
CA GLU A 20 -12.78 11.07 6.66
C GLU A 20 -12.12 12.04 5.68
N GLU A 21 -12.94 12.55 4.76
CA GLU A 21 -12.56 13.60 3.83
C GLU A 21 -12.47 14.92 4.60
N GLN A 22 -11.26 15.34 4.97
CA GLN A 22 -11.09 16.68 5.53
C GLN A 22 -11.10 17.70 4.38
N LYS A 23 -12.31 18.15 4.02
CA LYS A 23 -12.52 19.25 3.06
C LYS A 23 -12.13 20.55 3.73
N VAL A 24 -10.95 21.08 3.40
CA VAL A 24 -10.55 22.42 3.84
C VAL A 24 -10.99 23.43 2.78
N LYS A 25 -11.82 24.39 3.20
CA LYS A 25 -12.24 25.52 2.35
C LYS A 25 -11.17 26.59 2.40
N VAL A 26 -10.36 26.71 1.35
CA VAL A 26 -9.39 27.79 1.19
C VAL A 26 -9.86 28.67 0.04
N GLY A 27 -10.26 29.91 0.32
CA GLY A 27 -10.56 30.91 -0.70
C GLY A 27 -11.62 30.52 -1.75
N GLY A 28 -12.68 29.81 -1.34
CA GLY A 28 -13.78 29.44 -2.23
C GLY A 28 -13.61 28.11 -2.99
N ALA A 29 -12.42 27.52 -2.99
CA ALA A 29 -12.18 26.19 -3.55
C ALA A 29 -12.22 25.11 -2.45
N LEU A 30 -12.87 23.98 -2.75
CA LEU A 30 -12.77 22.77 -1.94
C LEU A 30 -11.46 22.07 -2.31
N LYS A 31 -10.47 22.08 -1.42
CA LYS A 31 -9.24 21.30 -1.59
C LYS A 31 -9.42 19.96 -0.90
N MET A 32 -9.24 18.87 -1.64
CA MET A 32 -9.09 17.54 -1.05
C MET A 32 -7.71 17.49 -0.40
N VAL A 33 -7.67 17.40 0.93
CA VAL A 33 -6.42 17.23 1.66
C VAL A 33 -6.21 15.72 1.82
N GLY A 34 -5.13 15.21 1.24
CA GLY A 34 -4.74 13.81 1.42
C GLY A 34 -4.53 13.50 2.91
N LYS A 35 -4.96 12.32 3.35
CA LYS A 35 -4.72 11.83 4.70
C LYS A 35 -3.28 11.35 4.82
N ALA A 36 -2.54 11.91 5.77
CA ALA A 36 -1.25 11.38 6.17
C ALA A 36 -1.46 10.08 6.97
N LEU A 37 -0.69 9.03 6.65
CA LEU A 37 -0.75 7.74 7.34
C LEU A 37 0.37 7.67 8.38
N ALA A 38 1.62 7.47 7.95
CA ALA A 38 2.85 7.48 8.76
C ALA A 38 4.06 7.24 7.83
N ASP A 39 5.28 7.45 8.32
CA ASP A 39 6.53 7.09 7.60
C ASP A 39 6.65 7.60 6.16
N GLY A 40 6.08 8.79 5.88
CA GLY A 40 6.07 9.38 4.54
C GLY A 40 4.95 8.87 3.63
N TYR A 41 4.13 7.93 4.08
CA TYR A 41 2.95 7.47 3.35
C TYR A 41 1.76 8.42 3.57
N SER A 42 1.06 8.69 2.48
CA SER A 42 -0.20 9.43 2.46
C SER A 42 -1.14 8.84 1.41
N CYS A 43 -2.39 9.24 1.44
CA CYS A 43 -3.40 8.78 0.50
C CYS A 43 -4.41 9.90 0.26
N ASP A 44 -5.14 9.82 -0.86
CA ASP A 44 -6.38 10.56 -1.06
C ASP A 44 -7.53 9.58 -1.35
N SER A 45 -8.65 10.10 -1.84
CA SER A 45 -9.84 9.29 -2.16
C SER A 45 -9.65 8.32 -3.33
N THR A 46 -8.51 8.37 -4.01
CA THR A 46 -8.25 7.64 -5.27
C THR A 46 -6.87 6.98 -5.33
N HIS A 47 -5.86 7.54 -4.67
CA HIS A 47 -4.45 7.15 -4.80
C HIS A 47 -3.74 7.07 -3.45
N TYR A 48 -2.62 6.34 -3.45
CA TYR A 48 -1.65 6.27 -2.35
C TYR A 48 -0.34 6.89 -2.81
N TYR A 49 0.41 7.44 -1.84
CA TYR A 49 1.62 8.19 -2.10
C TYR A 49 2.70 7.87 -1.07
N TYR A 50 3.96 8.02 -1.47
CA TYR A 50 5.12 8.06 -0.59
C TYR A 50 5.95 9.29 -0.91
N ASN A 51 6.14 10.16 0.08
CA ASN A 51 6.85 11.44 -0.05
C ASN A 51 6.37 12.30 -1.25
N GLY A 52 5.10 12.18 -1.63
CA GLY A 52 4.48 12.90 -2.74
C GLY A 52 4.42 12.13 -4.06
N ASP A 53 5.16 11.02 -4.20
CA ASP A 53 5.12 10.17 -5.39
C ASP A 53 4.00 9.13 -5.28
N THR A 54 3.24 8.94 -6.36
CA THR A 54 2.15 7.94 -6.40
C THR A 54 2.70 6.52 -6.30
N ILE A 55 2.03 5.67 -5.52
CA ILE A 55 2.31 4.24 -5.41
C ILE A 55 1.11 3.45 -5.95
N GLU A 56 1.40 2.40 -6.71
CA GLU A 56 0.39 1.42 -7.10
C GLU A 56 0.17 0.41 -5.96
N VAL A 57 -1.04 0.41 -5.43
CA VAL A 57 -1.46 -0.49 -4.34
C VAL A 57 -2.38 -1.58 -4.89
N ALA A 58 -2.02 -2.85 -4.69
CA ALA A 58 -2.75 -3.99 -5.24
C ALA A 58 -4.12 -4.19 -4.56
N GLN A 59 -4.18 -4.01 -3.23
CA GLN A 59 -5.41 -4.12 -2.45
C GLN A 59 -5.63 -2.91 -1.52
N PRO A 60 -6.08 -1.75 -2.07
CA PRO A 60 -6.21 -0.48 -1.33
C PRO A 60 -6.98 -0.58 -0.01
N SER A 61 -8.06 -1.37 0.01
CA SER A 61 -8.93 -1.53 1.18
C SER A 61 -8.24 -2.16 2.39
N THR A 62 -7.09 -2.81 2.20
CA THR A 62 -6.31 -3.49 3.24
C THR A 62 -4.97 -2.84 3.53
N PHE A 63 -4.67 -1.72 2.86
CA PHE A 63 -3.38 -1.06 2.96
C PHE A 63 -3.13 -0.52 4.38
N LYS A 64 -1.95 -0.82 4.93
CA LYS A 64 -1.52 -0.42 6.27
C LYS A 64 -0.02 -0.13 6.28
N VAL A 65 0.35 0.96 6.92
CA VAL A 65 1.75 1.27 7.26
C VAL A 65 2.15 0.46 8.50
N LEU A 66 3.30 -0.19 8.46
CA LEU A 66 3.78 -1.10 9.51
C LEU A 66 4.89 -0.49 10.40
N GLY A 67 5.64 0.47 9.86
CA GLY A 67 6.80 1.08 10.53
C GLY A 67 8.11 0.86 9.76
N GLY A 68 9.12 1.68 10.06
CA GLY A 68 10.45 1.58 9.44
C GLY A 68 10.44 1.84 7.93
N GLY A 69 9.42 2.55 7.43
CA GLY A 69 9.21 2.75 5.99
C GLY A 69 8.58 1.55 5.28
N TYR A 70 8.13 0.51 6.00
CA TYR A 70 7.35 -0.58 5.43
C TYR A 70 5.85 -0.30 5.50
N ALA A 71 5.15 -0.72 4.45
CA ALA A 71 3.71 -0.84 4.39
C ALA A 71 3.33 -2.18 3.75
N LYS A 72 2.07 -2.59 3.89
CA LYS A 72 1.54 -3.78 3.22
C LYS A 72 0.09 -3.58 2.84
N ASP A 73 -0.36 -4.34 1.85
CA ASP A 73 -1.76 -4.66 1.69
C ASP A 73 -1.96 -6.18 1.88
N GLY A 74 -3.11 -6.73 1.46
CA GLY A 74 -3.42 -8.15 1.58
C GLY A 74 -2.65 -9.05 0.61
N TYR A 75 -2.04 -8.47 -0.44
CA TYR A 75 -1.33 -9.19 -1.49
C TYR A 75 0.16 -8.87 -1.51
N SER A 76 0.52 -7.59 -1.50
CA SER A 76 1.88 -7.07 -1.66
C SER A 76 2.39 -6.39 -0.39
N ALA A 77 3.71 -6.24 -0.32
CA ALA A 77 4.38 -5.38 0.66
C ALA A 77 5.17 -4.28 -0.03
N TYR A 78 5.44 -3.20 0.68
CA TYR A 78 6.06 -2.00 0.15
C TYR A 78 7.15 -1.52 1.11
N TYR A 79 8.28 -1.05 0.57
CA TYR A 79 9.32 -0.35 1.29
C TYR A 79 9.56 1.01 0.62
N LYS A 80 9.30 2.10 1.36
CA LYS A 80 9.49 3.47 0.87
C LYS A 80 8.83 3.72 -0.49
N GLY A 81 7.58 3.27 -0.60
CA GLY A 81 6.76 3.36 -1.81
C GLY A 81 7.10 2.40 -2.95
N LYS A 82 8.13 1.54 -2.82
CA LYS A 82 8.44 0.51 -3.82
C LYS A 82 7.89 -0.84 -3.38
N GLU A 83 7.31 -1.59 -4.31
CA GLU A 83 6.89 -2.96 -4.03
C GLU A 83 8.09 -3.86 -3.70
N VAL A 84 7.98 -4.61 -2.62
CA VAL A 84 8.93 -5.63 -2.19
C VAL A 84 8.64 -6.90 -2.97
N GLN A 85 9.51 -7.22 -3.93
CA GLN A 85 9.33 -8.38 -4.80
C GLN A 85 9.35 -9.69 -4.00
N GLY A 86 8.42 -10.59 -4.31
CA GLY A 86 8.27 -11.90 -3.63
C GLY A 86 7.56 -11.85 -2.28
N ALA A 87 7.33 -10.66 -1.72
CA ALA A 87 6.71 -10.52 -0.41
C ALA A 87 5.24 -10.92 -0.38
N GLN A 88 4.85 -11.61 0.68
CA GLN A 88 3.48 -12.05 0.90
C GLN A 88 2.74 -11.08 1.83
N GLY A 89 2.00 -10.12 1.28
CA GLY A 89 1.30 -9.08 2.04
C GLY A 89 0.42 -9.62 3.17
N ALA A 90 -0.23 -10.76 2.98
CA ALA A 90 -1.06 -11.42 3.99
C ALA A 90 -0.32 -11.73 5.31
N SER A 91 0.95 -12.17 5.24
CA SER A 91 1.77 -12.53 6.41
C SER A 91 2.90 -11.55 6.72
N PHE A 92 3.10 -10.55 5.86
CA PHE A 92 4.14 -9.55 6.01
C PHE A 92 3.99 -8.75 7.30
N ARG A 93 5.09 -8.59 8.03
CA ARG A 93 5.18 -7.85 9.28
C ARG A 93 6.51 -7.11 9.38
N TRP A 94 6.47 -5.91 9.94
CA TRP A 94 7.68 -5.22 10.37
C TRP A 94 8.29 -5.93 11.58
N VAL A 95 9.62 -6.02 11.64
CA VAL A 95 10.35 -6.67 12.74
C VAL A 95 11.01 -5.61 13.62
N ALA A 96 11.99 -4.87 13.07
CA ALA A 96 12.70 -3.80 13.75
C ALA A 96 13.59 -3.04 12.75
N GLY A 97 13.76 -1.73 12.96
CA GLY A 97 14.58 -0.89 12.08
C GLY A 97 14.17 -1.04 10.61
N ASP A 98 15.14 -1.36 9.76
CA ASP A 98 14.94 -1.61 8.33
C ASP A 98 14.56 -3.06 7.99
N THR A 99 14.23 -3.89 8.98
CA THR A 99 13.94 -5.32 8.80
C THR A 99 12.44 -5.60 8.86
N ALA A 100 11.95 -6.33 7.87
CA ALA A 100 10.62 -6.92 7.83
C ALA A 100 10.71 -8.41 7.48
N ALA A 101 9.63 -9.14 7.66
CA ALA A 101 9.57 -10.55 7.30
C ALA A 101 8.14 -10.92 6.90
N ASP A 102 8.01 -11.96 6.08
CA ASP A 102 6.77 -12.69 5.91
C ASP A 102 6.94 -14.14 6.40
N VAL A 103 6.02 -15.03 6.04
CA VAL A 103 6.09 -16.44 6.44
C VAL A 103 7.26 -17.20 5.80
N MET A 104 7.74 -16.76 4.63
CA MET A 104 8.78 -17.43 3.86
C MET A 104 10.16 -16.81 4.09
N ASP A 105 10.22 -15.48 4.10
CA ASP A 105 11.44 -14.74 3.88
C ASP A 105 11.60 -13.55 4.84
N THR A 106 12.84 -13.08 4.97
CA THR A 106 13.20 -11.85 5.67
C THR A 106 13.66 -10.82 4.66
N TYR A 107 13.30 -9.57 4.89
CA TYR A 107 13.57 -8.45 3.99
C TYR A 107 14.31 -7.35 4.75
N ILE A 108 15.36 -6.81 4.15
CA ILE A 108 16.12 -5.68 4.69
C ILE A 108 16.07 -4.58 3.65
N LYS A 109 15.57 -3.39 4.04
CA LYS A 109 15.35 -2.25 3.13
C LYS A 109 14.59 -2.62 1.84
N GLY A 110 13.61 -3.52 1.95
CA GLY A 110 12.81 -3.99 0.82
C GLY A 110 13.48 -5.04 -0.07
N GLU A 111 14.67 -5.53 0.27
CA GLU A 111 15.34 -6.59 -0.46
C GLU A 111 15.22 -7.93 0.28
N GLN A 112 14.72 -8.95 -0.43
CA GLN A 112 14.67 -10.31 0.06
C GLN A 112 16.07 -10.79 0.41
N GLN A 113 16.24 -11.29 1.63
CA GLN A 113 17.48 -11.91 2.06
C GLN A 113 17.48 -13.38 1.67
N PRO A 114 18.63 -13.95 1.27
CA PRO A 114 18.72 -15.38 1.01
C PRO A 114 18.31 -16.14 2.27
N LEU A 115 17.47 -17.17 2.11
CA LEU A 115 17.16 -18.12 3.16
C LEU A 115 18.49 -18.55 3.79
N LYS A 116 18.73 -18.19 5.06
CA LYS A 116 19.86 -18.76 5.79
C LYS A 116 19.68 -20.27 5.68
N PRO A 117 20.67 -21.04 5.18
CA PRO A 117 20.52 -22.47 5.10
C PRO A 117 20.11 -22.95 6.48
N LYS A 118 18.97 -23.67 6.56
CA LYS A 118 18.56 -24.32 7.79
C LYS A 118 19.75 -25.18 8.18
N LYS A 119 20.46 -24.80 9.26
CA LYS A 119 21.50 -25.66 9.83
C LYS A 119 20.80 -26.99 10.10
N GLN A 120 21.21 -28.03 9.37
CA GLN A 120 20.79 -29.41 9.60
C GLN A 120 21.26 -29.85 10.98
#